data_AF-A0A3B8YLI4-F1
#
_entry.id   AF-A0A3B8YLI4-F1
#
_cell.length_a   1.000
_cell.length_b   1.000
_cell.length_c   1.000
_cell.angle_alpha   90.00
_cell.angle_beta   90.00
_cell.angle_gamma   90.00
#
_symmetry.space_group_name_H-M   'P 1'
#
loop_
_entity.id
_entity.type
_entity.pdbx_description
1 polymer ?
#
loop_
_entity_poly.entity_id
_entity_poly.type
_entity_poly.pdbx_seq_one_letter_code
_entity_poly.pdbx_strand_id
1 'polypeptide(L)'
;MKKITSFAIIVLIATISTSVFSQNSDLKYKTVPNDPISARIYTLDNGLKVYMSVNPETPRIQTYIAVRVGGKNDPAETTGLAHYFEHLMFKGTKKFGTQD
;
A
#
# COMPACT_ATOMS: atom_id res chain seq x y z
N MET A 1 18.07 33.38 -39.34
CA MET A 1 16.93 33.23 -38.40
C MET A 1 16.53 31.77 -38.14
N LYS A 2 16.47 30.88 -39.15
CA LYS A 2 16.07 29.46 -38.97
C LYS A 2 16.93 28.60 -38.02
N LYS A 3 18.24 28.88 -37.87
CA LYS A 3 19.14 28.11 -36.99
C LYS A 3 18.91 28.38 -35.49
N ILE A 4 18.49 29.59 -35.14
CA ILE A 4 18.25 29.99 -33.74
C ILE A 4 16.93 29.39 -33.23
N THR A 5 15.91 29.32 -34.09
CA THR A 5 14.62 28.68 -33.76
C THR A 5 14.75 27.15 -33.59
N SER A 6 15.57 26.46 -34.38
CA SER A 6 15.81 25.01 -34.19
C SER A 6 16.58 24.69 -32.91
N PHE A 7 17.52 25.54 -32.50
CA PHE A 7 18.28 25.33 -31.25
C PHE A 7 17.39 25.53 -30.02
N ALA A 8 16.51 26.54 -30.04
CA ALA A 8 15.54 26.78 -28.97
C ALA A 8 14.54 25.61 -28.79
N ILE A 9 14.09 24.98 -29.89
CA ILE A 9 13.20 23.82 -29.84
C ILE A 9 13.91 22.58 -29.26
N ILE A 10 15.17 22.35 -29.61
CA ILE A 10 15.95 21.22 -29.06
C ILE A 10 16.21 21.41 -27.56
N VAL A 11 16.52 22.63 -27.11
CA VAL A 11 16.68 22.94 -25.69
C VAL A 11 15.36 22.77 -24.94
N LEU A 12 14.24 23.20 -25.52
CA LEU A 12 12.91 23.04 -24.92
C LEU A 12 12.53 21.54 -24.79
N ILE A 13 12.75 20.73 -25.83
CA ILE A 13 12.49 19.28 -25.80
C ILE A 13 13.41 18.57 -24.78
N ALA A 14 14.67 18.98 -24.66
CA ALA A 14 15.59 18.43 -23.68
C ALA A 14 15.17 18.76 -22.24
N THR A 15 14.69 19.99 -21.98
CA THR A 15 14.18 20.38 -20.66
C THR A 15 12.88 19.67 -20.27
N ILE A 16 11.99 19.39 -21.24
CA ILE A 16 10.75 18.64 -20.99
C ILE A 16 11.06 17.17 -20.69
N SER A 17 12.07 16.59 -21.35
CA SER A 17 12.47 15.20 -21.14
C SER A 17 13.00 14.94 -19.72
N THR A 18 13.69 15.90 -19.09
CA THR A 18 14.20 15.74 -17.72
C THR A 18 13.11 15.82 -16.65
N SER A 19 11.98 16.50 -16.90
CA SER A 19 10.88 16.61 -15.94
C SER A 19 9.96 15.39 -15.87
N VAL A 20 9.99 14.49 -16.86
CA VAL A 20 9.06 13.35 -16.94
C VAL A 20 9.60 12.10 -16.21
N PHE A 21 10.87 12.09 -15.79
CA PHE A 21 11.53 10.89 -15.22
C PHE A 21 11.55 10.78 -13.69
N SER A 22 10.91 11.68 -12.94
CA SER A 22 10.90 11.58 -11.47
C SER A 22 9.48 11.59 -10.92
N GLN A 23 8.85 10.42 -10.95
CA GLN A 23 7.66 10.15 -10.13
C GLN A 23 7.84 8.80 -9.43
N ASN A 24 8.96 8.66 -8.70
CA ASN A 24 9.06 7.64 -7.66
C ASN A 24 8.42 8.22 -6.41
N SER A 25 7.25 7.70 -6.03
CA SER A 25 6.68 7.96 -4.70
C SER A 25 7.56 7.27 -3.67
N ASP A 26 8.60 7.97 -3.19
CA ASP A 26 9.37 7.53 -2.04
C ASP A 26 8.46 7.56 -0.80
N LEU A 27 7.72 6.48 -0.57
CA LEU A 27 6.99 6.28 0.67
C LEU A 27 8.02 6.21 1.79
N LYS A 28 8.11 7.29 2.57
CA LYS A 28 8.97 7.35 3.75
C LYS A 28 8.48 6.33 4.78
N TYR A 29 9.39 5.48 5.24
CA TYR A 29 9.11 4.51 6.29
C TYR A 29 9.92 4.82 7.55
N LYS A 30 9.44 4.28 8.67
CA LYS A 30 10.13 4.29 9.96
C LYS A 30 10.68 2.89 10.24
N THR A 31 11.73 2.82 11.03
CA THR A 31 12.30 1.57 11.55
C THR A 31 12.32 1.63 13.08
N VAL A 32 12.47 0.46 13.71
CA VAL A 32 12.65 0.35 15.16
C VAL A 32 14.11 -0.03 15.45
N PRO A 33 14.81 0.67 16.35
CA PRO A 33 16.17 0.28 16.74
C PRO A 33 16.22 -1.14 17.30
N ASN A 34 17.23 -1.91 16.92
CA ASN A 34 17.44 -3.30 17.36
C ASN A 34 16.27 -4.26 17.05
N ASP A 35 15.51 -4.00 15.98
CA ASP A 35 14.47 -4.92 15.51
C ASP A 35 15.09 -6.13 14.78
N PRO A 36 14.97 -7.36 15.30
CA PRO A 36 15.56 -8.55 14.69
C PRO A 36 15.03 -8.84 13.29
N ILE A 37 13.80 -8.40 12.97
CA ILE A 37 13.20 -8.61 11.66
C ILE A 37 13.33 -7.39 10.74
N SER A 38 13.96 -6.30 11.20
CA SER A 38 14.20 -5.09 10.41
C SER A 38 12.94 -4.58 9.67
N ALA A 39 11.82 -4.50 10.39
CA ALA A 39 10.54 -4.10 9.81
C ALA A 39 10.57 -2.63 9.35
N ARG A 40 10.06 -2.41 8.14
CA ARG A 40 9.77 -1.10 7.58
C ARG A 40 8.31 -0.75 7.88
N ILE A 41 8.10 0.37 8.54
CA ILE A 41 6.78 0.82 9.00
C ILE A 41 6.35 2.00 8.14
N TYR A 42 5.34 1.80 7.32
CA TYR A 42 4.72 2.82 6.48
C TYR A 42 3.43 3.33 7.12
N THR A 43 3.07 4.57 6.83
CA THR A 43 1.73 5.10 7.07
C THR A 43 1.22 5.61 5.74
N LEU A 44 0.15 5.01 5.24
CA LEU A 44 -0.49 5.40 3.98
C LEU A 44 -1.33 6.67 4.19
N ASP A 45 -1.72 7.31 3.09
CA ASP A 45 -2.51 8.56 3.12
C ASP A 45 -3.88 8.38 3.82
N ASN A 46 -4.45 7.17 3.78
CA ASN A 46 -5.69 6.81 4.48
C ASN A 46 -5.48 6.47 5.97
N GLY A 47 -4.26 6.63 6.50
CA GLY A 47 -3.90 6.34 7.88
C GLY A 47 -3.58 4.87 8.19
N LEU A 48 -3.70 3.96 7.21
CA LEU A 48 -3.34 2.56 7.41
C LEU A 48 -1.84 2.41 7.67
N LYS A 49 -1.48 1.71 8.75
CA LYS A 49 -0.09 1.35 9.04
C LYS A 49 0.26 0.02 8.41
N VAL A 50 1.34 -0.02 7.65
CA VAL A 50 1.85 -1.24 7.02
C VAL A 50 3.20 -1.57 7.65
N TYR A 51 3.31 -2.78 8.19
CA TYR A 51 4.54 -3.32 8.74
C TYR A 51 5.04 -4.38 7.76
N MET A 52 6.21 -4.14 7.17
CA MET A 52 6.77 -5.02 6.13
C MET A 52 8.18 -5.42 6.50
N SER A 53 8.44 -6.72 6.48
CA SER A 53 9.78 -7.30 6.60
C SER A 53 9.97 -8.34 5.50
N VAL A 54 11.23 -8.52 5.07
CA VAL A 54 11.61 -9.54 4.10
C VAL A 54 12.25 -10.69 4.84
N ASN A 55 11.64 -11.89 4.75
CA ASN A 55 12.25 -13.14 5.18
C ASN A 55 12.71 -13.95 3.95
N PRO A 56 14.03 -14.14 3.73
CA PRO A 56 14.56 -14.89 2.59
C PRO A 56 14.54 -16.42 2.76
N GLU A 57 14.10 -16.96 3.90
CA GLU A 57 14.12 -18.41 4.18
C GLU A 57 13.23 -19.22 3.24
N THR A 58 12.09 -18.66 2.81
CA THR A 58 11.17 -19.34 1.88
C THR A 58 10.57 -18.36 0.88
N PRO A 59 10.29 -18.78 -0.38
CA PRO A 59 9.72 -17.91 -1.42
C PRO A 59 8.19 -17.78 -1.24
N ARG A 60 7.76 -17.29 -0.08
CA ARG A 60 6.34 -17.13 0.27
C ARG A 60 6.06 -15.70 0.71
N ILE A 61 4.87 -15.22 0.36
CA ILE A 61 4.34 -13.95 0.88
C ILE A 61 3.22 -14.30 1.86
N GLN A 62 3.25 -13.65 3.02
CA GLN A 62 2.21 -13.77 4.02
C GLN A 62 1.74 -12.36 4.40
N THR A 63 0.43 -12.18 4.46
CA THR A 63 -0.19 -10.89 4.74
C THR A 63 -1.27 -11.08 5.80
N TYR A 64 -1.29 -10.16 6.76
CA TYR A 64 -2.32 -10.07 7.78
C TYR A 64 -2.89 -8.66 7.78
N ILE A 65 -4.21 -8.54 7.89
CA ILE A 65 -4.90 -7.26 8.02
C ILE A 65 -5.63 -7.30 9.36
N ALA A 66 -5.12 -6.57 10.34
CA ALA A 66 -5.77 -6.44 11.64
C ALA A 66 -6.72 -5.24 11.62
N VAL A 67 -7.94 -5.44 12.13
CA VAL A 67 -8.91 -4.36 12.34
C VAL A 67 -9.11 -4.17 13.84
N ARG A 68 -9.11 -2.93 14.32
CA ARG A 68 -9.24 -2.61 15.76
C ARG A 68 -10.71 -2.63 16.21
N VAL A 69 -11.41 -3.73 15.95
CA VAL A 69 -12.78 -4.03 16.42
C VAL A 69 -12.90 -5.54 16.59
N GLY A 70 -13.89 -6.00 17.36
CA GLY A 70 -14.19 -7.42 17.51
C GLY A 70 -15.47 -7.64 18.29
N GLY A 71 -15.70 -8.86 18.79
CA GLY A 71 -16.96 -9.21 19.47
C GLY A 71 -17.29 -8.35 20.71
N LYS A 72 -16.29 -7.71 21.34
CA LYS A 72 -16.52 -6.73 22.41
C LYS A 72 -17.31 -5.49 21.95
N ASN A 73 -17.31 -5.23 20.65
CA ASN A 73 -18.01 -4.14 20.01
C ASN A 73 -19.36 -4.57 19.40
N ASP A 74 -19.75 -5.83 19.57
CA ASP A 74 -21.05 -6.30 19.09
C ASP A 74 -22.19 -5.57 19.83
N PRO A 75 -23.28 -5.21 19.15
CA PRO A 75 -24.48 -4.72 19.83
C PRO A 75 -25.03 -5.77 20.80
N ALA A 76 -25.60 -5.33 21.91
CA ALA A 76 -26.06 -6.21 22.98
C ALA A 76 -27.14 -7.21 22.49
N GLU A 77 -27.95 -6.78 21.53
CA GLU A 77 -29.02 -7.54 20.89
C GLU A 77 -28.53 -8.49 19.78
N THR A 78 -27.27 -8.37 19.32
CA THR A 78 -26.72 -9.15 18.20
C THR A 78 -25.27 -9.59 18.46
N THR A 79 -25.08 -10.40 19.50
CA THR A 79 -23.78 -11.01 19.81
C THR A 79 -23.32 -11.93 18.67
N GLY A 80 -22.02 -11.92 18.37
CA GLY A 80 -21.40 -12.73 17.31
C GLY A 80 -21.31 -12.03 15.96
N LEU A 81 -21.75 -10.78 15.85
CA LEU A 81 -21.79 -10.02 14.60
C LEU A 81 -20.39 -9.81 14.01
N ALA A 82 -19.39 -9.45 14.82
CA ALA A 82 -18.02 -9.28 14.34
C ALA A 82 -17.45 -10.57 13.73
N HIS A 83 -17.71 -11.72 14.36
CA HIS A 83 -17.27 -13.02 13.85
C HIS A 83 -18.05 -13.42 12.60
N TYR A 84 -19.36 -13.17 12.57
CA TYR A 84 -20.16 -13.41 11.37
C TYR A 84 -19.68 -12.55 10.19
N PHE A 85 -19.35 -11.28 10.44
CA PHE A 85 -18.78 -10.39 9.44
C PHE A 85 -17.43 -10.89 8.91
N GLU A 86 -16.56 -11.43 9.77
CA GLU A 86 -15.30 -12.06 9.35
C GLU A 86 -15.54 -13.20 8.35
N HIS A 87 -16.52 -14.08 8.58
CA HIS A 87 -16.87 -15.14 7.64
C HIS A 87 -17.39 -14.59 6.31
N LEU A 88 -18.24 -13.55 6.36
CA LEU A 88 -18.77 -12.91 5.15
C LEU A 88 -17.68 -12.28 4.30
N MET A 89 -16.55 -11.89 4.87
CA MET A 89 -15.45 -11.29 4.11
C MET A 89 -14.79 -12.25 3.13
N PHE A 90 -15.02 -13.56 3.27
CA PHE A 90 -14.57 -14.58 2.33
C PHE A 90 -15.61 -14.92 1.26
N LYS A 91 -16.84 -14.36 1.33
CA LYS A 91 -17.94 -14.65 0.40
C LYS A 91 -17.95 -13.77 -0.85
N GLY A 92 -16.80 -13.23 -1.20
CA GLY A 92 -16.61 -12.39 -2.38
C GLY A 92 -16.71 -10.89 -2.09
N THR A 93 -16.37 -10.12 -3.11
CA THR A 93 -16.34 -8.66 -3.13
C THR A 93 -17.05 -8.17 -4.38
N LYS A 94 -17.26 -6.86 -4.50
CA LYS A 94 -17.79 -6.24 -5.73
C LYS A 94 -16.96 -6.58 -6.98
N LYS A 95 -15.66 -6.85 -6.83
CA LYS A 95 -14.73 -7.09 -7.95
C LYS A 95 -14.49 -8.57 -8.24
N PHE A 96 -14.55 -9.41 -7.21
CA PHE A 96 -14.23 -10.84 -7.30
C PHE A 96 -15.30 -11.63 -6.57
N GLY A 97 -15.99 -12.53 -7.27
CA GLY A 97 -16.92 -13.48 -6.65
C GLY A 97 -16.20 -14.60 -5.90
N THR A 98 -16.95 -15.34 -5.07
CA THR A 98 -16.50 -16.63 -4.53
C THR A 98 -17.08 -17.77 -5.37
N GLN A 99 -16.40 -18.91 -5.38
CA GLN A 99 -16.92 -20.17 -5.92
C GLN A 99 -17.22 -21.06 -4.71
N ASP A 100 -18.36 -20.80 -4.08
CA ASP A 100 -18.94 -21.71 -3.09
C ASP A 100 -20.01 -22.56 -3.76
#